data_AF-A0A9D6WR50-F1
#
_entry.id   AF-A0A9D6WR50-F1
#
_cell.length_a   1.000
_cell.length_b   1.000
_cell.length_c   1.000
_cell.angle_alpha   90.00
_cell.angle_beta   90.00
_cell.angle_gamma   90.00
#
_symmetry.space_group_name_H-M   'P 1'
#
loop_
_entity.id
_entity.type
_entity.pdbx_description
1 polymer ?
#
loop_
_entity_poly.entity_id
_entity_poly.type
_entity_poly.pdbx_seq_one_letter_code
_entity_poly.pdbx_strand_id
1 'polypeptide(L)'
;MEQIQQTSWARDLLQKIVAMKQILIGLFMVFVGVALIFYSKVSPSTDIWANLAGDIGLSLIPAGTIFLAFDIFGRNEYLDIVSQRLLGVLQGEEKWFFGPKLDEIEQRLTLGETLHALGVRKIYQDRTTIDFLQYIRAADPKSDIKVMGIALTSFRDVHIQNAIEQKLKEGCKVQFLCLDSESAAVRQRAKAEERGYEEIKRDIALTTQMHENFIDSRLNLELQKNIELGYYDSEPTHFIFSTNSIMIVGFYLQGKQKRGLHYFELLGDGREKTSTRPK
;
A
#
# COMPACT_ATOMS: atom_id res chain seq x y z
N MET A 1 25.25 -11.45 22.25
CA MET A 1 24.38 -10.42 21.62
C MET A 1 24.95 -9.86 20.31
N GLU A 2 26.27 -9.91 20.06
CA GLU A 2 26.86 -9.39 18.80
C GLU A 2 26.44 -10.15 17.53
N GLN A 3 26.24 -11.47 17.60
CA GLN A 3 25.87 -12.26 16.41
C GLN A 3 24.50 -11.90 15.81
N ILE A 4 23.54 -11.42 16.61
CA ILE A 4 22.20 -11.04 16.11
C ILE A 4 22.28 -9.73 15.33
N GLN A 5 23.16 -8.81 15.74
CA GLN A 5 23.34 -7.50 15.12
C GLN A 5 24.03 -7.58 13.74
N GLN A 6 24.89 -8.58 13.53
CA GLN A 6 25.58 -8.78 12.26
C GLN A 6 24.63 -9.26 11.14
N THR A 7 23.56 -10.00 11.49
CA THR A 7 22.59 -10.54 10.52
C THR A 7 21.57 -9.52 10.02
N SER A 8 21.24 -8.48 10.80
CA SER A 8 20.27 -7.46 10.40
C SER A 8 20.86 -6.50 9.37
N TRP A 9 22.14 -6.12 9.53
CA TRP A 9 22.85 -5.29 8.56
C TRP A 9 22.94 -5.98 7.20
N ALA A 10 23.24 -7.28 7.17
CA ALA A 10 23.33 -8.05 5.94
C ALA A 10 21.99 -8.10 5.18
N ARG A 11 20.86 -8.27 5.88
CA ARG A 11 19.52 -8.28 5.24
C ARG A 11 19.11 -6.91 4.70
N ASP A 12 19.38 -5.85 5.45
CA ASP A 12 19.14 -4.47 4.99
C ASP A 12 19.98 -4.13 3.77
N LEU A 13 21.24 -4.56 3.75
CA LEU A 13 22.12 -4.42 2.61
C LEU A 13 21.56 -5.19 1.41
N LEU A 14 21.11 -6.43 1.62
CA LEU A 14 20.52 -7.28 0.58
C LEU A 14 19.25 -6.66 -0.01
N GLN A 15 18.35 -6.13 0.83
CA GLN A 15 17.14 -5.44 0.36
C GLN A 15 17.46 -4.17 -0.42
N LYS A 16 18.46 -3.38 0.02
CA LYS A 16 18.94 -2.22 -0.73
C LYS A 16 19.55 -2.63 -2.08
N ILE A 17 20.32 -3.71 -2.12
CA ILE A 17 20.88 -4.26 -3.36
C ILE A 17 19.76 -4.71 -4.30
N VAL A 18 18.72 -5.39 -3.80
CA VAL A 18 17.56 -5.81 -4.58
C VAL A 18 16.76 -4.61 -5.08
N ALA A 19 16.60 -3.56 -4.28
CA ALA A 19 15.93 -2.33 -4.69
C ALA A 19 16.73 -1.54 -5.74
N MET A 20 18.06 -1.71 -5.75
CA MET A 20 19.01 -1.14 -6.72
C MET A 20 19.28 -2.06 -7.92
N LYS A 21 18.63 -3.23 -8.02
CA LYS A 21 18.93 -4.21 -9.08
C LYS A 21 18.82 -3.62 -10.48
N GLN A 22 17.86 -2.73 -10.71
CA GLN A 22 17.64 -2.08 -12.00
C GLN A 22 18.79 -1.11 -12.30
N ILE A 23 19.14 -0.21 -11.37
CA ILE A 23 20.30 0.68 -11.49
C ILE A 23 21.59 -0.13 -11.76
N LEU A 24 21.80 -1.24 -11.04
CA LEU A 24 22.96 -2.10 -11.22
C LEU A 24 23.00 -2.74 -12.61
N ILE A 25 21.86 -3.21 -13.13
CA ILE A 25 21.76 -3.75 -14.51
C ILE A 25 22.09 -2.65 -15.53
N GLY A 26 21.53 -1.45 -15.38
CA GLY A 26 21.79 -0.33 -16.29
C GLY A 26 23.27 0.08 -16.31
N LEU A 27 23.88 0.23 -15.12
CA LEU A 27 25.32 0.51 -14.99
C LEU A 27 26.18 -0.61 -15.57
N PHE A 28 25.80 -1.87 -15.34
CA PHE A 28 26.50 -3.01 -15.89
C PHE A 28 26.47 -3.02 -17.42
N MET A 29 25.32 -2.74 -18.04
CA MET A 29 25.21 -2.63 -19.51
C MET A 29 26.12 -1.55 -20.08
N VAL A 30 26.15 -0.35 -19.46
CA VAL A 30 27.06 0.73 -19.88
C VAL A 30 28.52 0.31 -19.74
N PHE A 31 28.88 -0.31 -18.61
CA PHE A 31 30.25 -0.78 -18.35
C PHE A 31 30.70 -1.83 -19.36
N VAL A 32 29.87 -2.85 -19.61
CA VAL A 32 30.14 -3.88 -20.62
C VAL A 32 30.25 -3.26 -22.00
N GLY A 33 29.38 -2.31 -22.34
CA GLY A 33 29.44 -1.61 -23.63
C GLY A 33 30.76 -0.88 -23.84
N VAL A 34 31.24 -0.14 -22.83
CA VAL A 34 32.54 0.55 -22.86
C VAL A 34 33.70 -0.45 -22.99
N ALA A 35 33.66 -1.55 -22.25
CA ALA A 35 34.68 -2.59 -22.30
C ALA A 35 34.79 -3.23 -23.69
N LEU A 36 33.65 -3.50 -24.35
CA LEU A 36 33.61 -4.06 -25.71
C LEU A 36 34.15 -3.08 -26.76
N ILE A 37 33.87 -1.78 -26.64
CA ILE A 37 34.44 -0.74 -27.51
C ILE A 37 35.96 -0.63 -27.29
N PHE A 38 36.43 -0.78 -26.07
CA PHE A 38 37.87 -0.76 -25.80
C PHE A 38 38.56 -1.98 -26.40
N TYR A 39 37.95 -3.17 -26.24
CA TYR A 39 38.44 -4.41 -26.83
C TYR A 39 38.53 -4.34 -28.36
N SER A 40 37.54 -3.74 -29.02
CA SER A 40 37.54 -3.57 -30.48
C SER A 40 38.67 -2.66 -30.97
N LYS A 41 39.07 -1.67 -30.17
CA LYS A 41 40.17 -0.75 -30.50
C LYS A 41 41.58 -1.34 -30.31
N VAL A 42 41.73 -2.25 -29.35
CA VAL A 42 43.04 -2.87 -29.03
C VAL A 42 43.30 -4.10 -29.89
N SER A 43 42.26 -4.76 -30.37
CA SER A 43 42.39 -5.97 -31.20
C SER A 43 42.77 -5.64 -32.65
N PRO A 44 43.46 -6.54 -33.36
CA PRO A 44 43.80 -6.35 -34.77
C PRO A 44 42.53 -6.15 -35.61
N SER A 45 42.56 -5.18 -36.52
CA SER A 45 41.40 -4.81 -37.36
C SER A 45 40.89 -5.92 -38.29
N THR A 46 41.66 -7.01 -38.44
CA THR A 46 41.28 -8.19 -39.23
C THR A 46 40.39 -9.17 -38.46
N ASP A 47 40.19 -8.99 -37.15
CA ASP A 47 39.34 -9.88 -36.36
C ASP A 47 37.85 -9.46 -36.45
N ILE A 48 37.05 -10.34 -37.06
CA ILE A 48 35.59 -10.15 -37.20
C ILE A 48 34.92 -10.02 -35.83
N TRP A 49 35.43 -10.73 -34.81
CA TRP A 49 34.86 -10.68 -33.45
C TRP A 49 35.11 -9.34 -32.76
N ALA A 50 36.25 -8.69 -33.05
CA ALA A 50 36.56 -7.37 -32.52
C ALA A 50 35.59 -6.32 -33.07
N ASN A 51 35.30 -6.36 -34.37
CA ASN A 51 34.34 -5.44 -35.00
C ASN A 51 32.93 -5.66 -34.46
N LEU A 52 32.48 -6.92 -34.37
CA LEU A 52 31.18 -7.27 -33.80
C LEU A 52 31.04 -6.83 -32.33
N ALA A 53 32.09 -7.01 -31.53
CA ALA A 53 32.12 -6.53 -30.15
C ALA A 53 31.96 -5.00 -30.08
N GLY A 54 32.60 -4.25 -30.98
CA GLY A 54 32.45 -2.80 -31.07
C GLY A 54 31.01 -2.36 -31.32
N ASP A 55 30.31 -3.01 -32.26
CA ASP A 55 28.91 -2.69 -32.60
C ASP A 55 27.95 -3.02 -31.46
N ILE A 56 28.15 -4.16 -30.79
CA ILE A 56 27.38 -4.51 -29.58
C ILE A 56 27.66 -3.49 -28.47
N GLY A 57 28.90 -3.07 -28.29
CA GLY A 57 29.25 -2.05 -27.30
C GLY A 57 28.59 -0.70 -27.57
N LEU A 58 28.57 -0.26 -28.83
CA LEU A 58 27.93 0.98 -29.27
C LEU A 58 26.41 0.97 -29.06
N SER A 59 25.75 -0.19 -29.12
CA SER A 59 24.31 -0.32 -28.86
C SER A 59 23.97 -0.47 -27.36
N LEU A 60 24.83 -1.11 -26.57
CA LEU A 60 24.62 -1.29 -25.13
C LEU A 60 24.70 -0.01 -24.32
N ILE A 61 25.58 0.93 -24.70
CA ILE A 61 25.73 2.22 -24.01
C ILE A 61 24.42 3.03 -24.02
N PRO A 62 23.83 3.38 -25.17
CA PRO A 62 22.59 4.16 -25.20
C PRO A 62 21.42 3.40 -24.56
N ALA A 63 21.35 2.06 -24.72
CA ALA A 63 20.33 1.26 -24.07
C ALA A 63 20.43 1.31 -22.53
N GLY A 64 21.64 1.15 -21.99
CA GLY A 64 21.91 1.26 -20.56
C GLY A 64 21.68 2.68 -20.01
N THR A 65 22.05 3.71 -20.77
CA THR A 65 21.81 5.12 -20.39
C THR A 65 20.33 5.48 -20.37
N ILE A 66 19.55 5.06 -21.38
CA ILE A 66 18.09 5.27 -21.40
C ILE A 66 17.43 4.53 -20.24
N PHE A 67 17.86 3.30 -19.98
CA PHE A 67 17.35 2.51 -18.86
C PHE A 67 17.63 3.19 -17.50
N LEU A 68 18.84 3.72 -17.30
CA LEU A 68 19.19 4.49 -16.10
C LEU A 68 18.40 5.80 -16.00
N ALA A 69 18.22 6.53 -17.11
CA ALA A 69 17.42 7.74 -17.12
C ALA A 69 15.96 7.43 -16.76
N PHE A 70 15.38 6.38 -17.33
CA PHE A 70 14.01 5.96 -17.01
C PHE A 70 13.85 5.59 -15.54
N ASP A 71 14.82 4.89 -14.94
CA ASP A 71 14.74 4.52 -13.52
C ASP A 71 14.97 5.72 -12.58
N ILE A 72 15.91 6.61 -12.90
CA ILE A 72 16.23 7.79 -12.08
C ILE A 72 15.11 8.84 -12.15
N PHE A 73 14.65 9.16 -13.35
CA PHE A 73 13.60 10.17 -13.55
C PHE A 73 12.20 9.56 -13.33
N GLY A 74 11.95 8.36 -13.84
CA GLY A 74 10.65 7.71 -13.68
C GLY A 74 10.31 7.38 -12.23
N ARG A 75 11.25 6.92 -11.41
CA ARG A 75 10.87 6.39 -10.09
C ARG A 75 10.53 7.46 -9.05
N ASN A 76 11.19 8.62 -9.10
CA ASN A 76 10.94 9.71 -8.15
C ASN A 76 9.88 10.69 -8.66
N GLU A 77 9.87 10.99 -9.96
CA GLU A 77 8.92 11.95 -10.53
C GLU A 77 7.56 11.28 -10.78
N TYR A 78 7.50 10.02 -11.22
CA TYR A 78 6.21 9.37 -11.49
C TYR A 78 5.38 9.15 -10.22
N LEU A 79 5.98 8.78 -9.08
CA LEU A 79 5.22 8.58 -7.84
C LEU A 79 4.74 9.90 -7.23
N ASP A 80 5.56 10.96 -7.27
CA ASP A 80 5.14 12.28 -6.79
C ASP A 80 4.13 12.91 -7.75
N ILE A 81 4.32 12.80 -9.07
CA ILE A 81 3.40 13.31 -10.09
C ILE A 81 2.09 12.53 -10.08
N VAL A 82 2.11 11.20 -10.02
CA VAL A 82 0.88 10.39 -9.99
C VAL A 82 0.12 10.64 -8.69
N SER A 83 0.79 10.72 -7.53
CA SER A 83 0.07 11.02 -6.27
C SER A 83 -0.47 12.46 -6.25
N GLN A 84 0.31 13.46 -6.63
CA GLN A 84 -0.16 14.86 -6.65
C GLN A 84 -1.25 15.09 -7.71
N ARG A 85 -1.16 14.45 -8.88
CA ARG A 85 -2.15 14.62 -9.96
C ARG A 85 -3.41 13.78 -9.75
N LEU A 86 -3.33 12.59 -9.15
CA LEU A 86 -4.52 11.85 -8.68
C LEU A 86 -5.28 12.68 -7.64
N LEU A 87 -4.55 13.34 -6.72
CA LEU A 87 -5.16 14.22 -5.72
C LEU A 87 -5.83 15.45 -6.36
N GLY A 88 -5.16 16.13 -7.30
CA GLY A 88 -5.73 17.27 -8.00
C GLY A 88 -6.98 16.95 -8.82
N VAL A 89 -7.03 15.77 -9.46
CA VAL A 89 -8.21 15.30 -10.22
C VAL A 89 -9.38 14.96 -9.31
N LEU A 90 -9.12 14.35 -8.16
CA LEU A 90 -10.17 13.88 -7.25
C LEU A 90 -10.70 14.96 -6.30
N GLN A 91 -9.90 15.98 -5.98
CA GLN A 91 -10.32 17.10 -5.13
C GLN A 91 -11.07 18.19 -5.90
N GLY A 92 -11.06 18.16 -7.24
CA GLY A 92 -11.76 19.15 -8.07
C GLY A 92 -11.20 20.57 -7.96
N GLU A 93 -9.96 20.73 -7.46
CA GLU A 93 -9.38 22.04 -7.10
C GLU A 93 -8.62 22.74 -8.24
N GLU A 94 -8.37 22.11 -9.39
CA GLU A 94 -7.72 22.81 -10.52
C GLU A 94 -8.72 23.58 -11.40
N LYS A 95 -8.88 24.88 -11.10
CA LYS A 95 -9.47 25.86 -12.02
C LYS A 95 -8.53 26.12 -13.22
N TRP A 96 -8.85 25.42 -14.30
CA TRP A 96 -8.59 25.67 -15.73
C TRP A 96 -7.84 26.96 -16.14
N PHE A 97 -6.66 26.78 -16.73
CA PHE A 97 -6.16 27.65 -17.81
C PHE A 97 -5.86 26.75 -19.02
N PHE A 98 -6.55 27.00 -20.13
CA PHE A 98 -6.64 26.11 -21.29
C PHE A 98 -5.37 26.12 -22.16
N GLY A 99 -4.86 24.91 -22.43
CA GLY A 99 -3.84 24.55 -23.41
C GLY A 99 -3.26 23.16 -23.11
N PRO A 100 -2.56 22.49 -24.04
CA PRO A 100 -3.02 21.34 -24.84
C PRO A 100 -3.38 20.09 -24.00
N LYS A 101 -4.54 20.10 -23.33
CA LYS A 101 -4.93 19.11 -22.30
C LYS A 101 -6.09 18.19 -22.68
N LEU A 102 -6.50 18.11 -23.95
CA LEU A 102 -7.58 17.19 -24.35
C LEU A 102 -7.18 15.72 -24.15
N ASP A 103 -5.97 15.35 -24.57
CA ASP A 103 -5.44 13.99 -24.35
C ASP A 103 -5.26 13.68 -22.85
N GLU A 104 -4.93 14.69 -22.03
CA GLU A 104 -4.80 14.53 -20.57
C GLU A 104 -6.18 14.40 -19.90
N ILE A 105 -7.23 15.06 -20.41
CA ILE A 105 -8.62 14.89 -19.94
C ILE A 105 -9.15 13.52 -20.34
N GLU A 106 -8.87 13.06 -21.56
CA GLU A 106 -9.26 11.73 -22.03
C GLU A 106 -8.53 10.62 -21.25
N GLN A 107 -7.24 10.80 -20.96
CA GLN A 107 -6.48 9.93 -20.05
C GLN A 107 -7.01 9.96 -18.60
N ARG A 108 -7.49 11.11 -18.12
CA ARG A 108 -8.09 11.25 -16.77
C ARG A 108 -9.47 10.63 -16.69
N LEU A 109 -10.29 10.76 -17.74
CA LEU A 109 -11.59 10.11 -17.86
C LEU A 109 -11.41 8.59 -17.94
N THR A 110 -10.49 8.11 -18.77
CA THR A 110 -10.18 6.68 -18.86
C THR A 110 -9.61 6.11 -17.56
N LEU A 111 -8.79 6.86 -16.81
CA LEU A 111 -8.33 6.41 -15.49
C LEU A 111 -9.45 6.38 -14.47
N GLY A 112 -10.31 7.40 -14.42
CA GLY A 112 -11.50 7.41 -13.55
C GLY A 112 -12.46 6.27 -13.89
N GLU A 113 -12.71 6.03 -15.17
CA GLU A 113 -13.50 4.91 -15.68
C GLU A 113 -12.84 3.56 -15.34
N THR A 114 -11.51 3.45 -15.45
CA THR A 114 -10.77 2.24 -15.09
C THR A 114 -10.87 1.97 -13.59
N LEU A 115 -10.66 2.99 -12.75
CA LEU A 115 -10.79 2.87 -11.29
C LEU A 115 -12.23 2.50 -10.90
N HIS A 116 -13.22 3.13 -11.53
CA HIS A 116 -14.62 2.79 -11.33
C HIS A 116 -14.96 1.38 -11.83
N ALA A 117 -14.40 0.94 -12.96
CA ALA A 117 -14.53 -0.42 -13.48
C ALA A 117 -13.84 -1.46 -12.57
N LEU A 118 -12.82 -1.04 -11.82
CA LEU A 118 -12.19 -1.80 -10.75
C LEU A 118 -12.97 -1.70 -9.42
N GLY A 119 -14.13 -1.05 -9.41
CA GLY A 119 -15.01 -0.92 -8.26
C GLY A 119 -14.62 0.15 -7.24
N VAL A 120 -13.61 0.98 -7.52
CA VAL A 120 -13.16 2.07 -6.65
C VAL A 120 -14.16 3.23 -6.71
N ARG A 121 -14.76 3.56 -5.57
CA ARG A 121 -15.71 4.69 -5.46
C ARG A 121 -15.07 5.95 -4.91
N LYS A 122 -14.15 5.81 -3.97
CA LYS A 122 -13.56 6.94 -3.26
C LYS A 122 -12.14 6.62 -2.81
N ILE A 123 -11.27 7.62 -2.81
CA ILE A 123 -9.91 7.53 -2.28
C ILE A 123 -9.78 8.51 -1.12
N TYR A 124 -9.28 8.03 0.01
CA TYR A 124 -8.98 8.83 1.19
C TYR A 124 -7.48 9.07 1.26
N GLN A 125 -7.09 10.27 1.71
CA GLN A 125 -5.69 10.62 1.94
C GLN A 125 -5.12 10.01 3.21
N ASP A 126 -5.99 9.78 4.20
CA ASP A 126 -5.61 9.23 5.49
C ASP A 126 -6.80 8.52 6.15
N ARG A 127 -6.50 7.58 7.03
CA ARG A 127 -7.48 6.80 7.79
C ARG A 127 -8.37 7.68 8.66
N THR A 128 -7.85 8.79 9.18
CA THR A 128 -8.62 9.70 10.04
C THR A 128 -9.76 10.41 9.31
N THR A 129 -9.71 10.44 7.98
CA THR A 129 -10.76 11.04 7.14
C THR A 129 -11.88 10.05 6.78
N ILE A 130 -11.75 8.79 7.20
CA ILE A 130 -12.74 7.74 6.96
C ILE A 130 -13.77 7.78 8.09
N ASP A 131 -15.04 8.00 7.74
CA ASP A 131 -16.16 7.91 8.68
C ASP A 131 -16.56 6.44 8.91
N PHE A 132 -15.75 5.72 9.70
CA PHE A 132 -16.06 4.33 10.07
C PHE A 132 -17.40 4.20 10.79
N LEU A 133 -17.82 5.22 11.55
CA LEU A 133 -19.08 5.20 12.26
C LEU A 133 -20.26 5.12 11.27
N GLN A 134 -20.22 5.90 10.20
CA GLN A 134 -21.22 5.83 9.14
C GLN A 134 -21.26 4.44 8.49
N TYR A 135 -20.11 3.85 8.16
CA TYR A 135 -20.08 2.54 7.50
C TYR A 135 -20.53 1.41 8.42
N ILE A 136 -20.17 1.44 9.70
CA ILE A 136 -20.67 0.47 10.69
C ILE A 136 -22.18 0.59 10.81
N ARG A 137 -22.72 1.81 10.91
CA ARG A 137 -24.19 2.02 10.98
C ARG A 137 -24.93 1.57 9.71
N ALA A 138 -24.29 1.71 8.55
CA ALA A 138 -24.85 1.34 7.25
C ALA A 138 -24.71 -0.15 6.91
N ALA A 139 -24.03 -0.96 7.72
CA ALA A 139 -23.97 -2.41 7.52
C ALA A 139 -25.37 -3.04 7.63
N ASP A 140 -25.70 -3.98 6.75
CA ASP A 140 -27.03 -4.60 6.77
C ASP A 140 -27.20 -5.51 8.01
N PRO A 141 -28.41 -5.66 8.56
CA PRO A 141 -28.65 -6.59 9.68
C PRO A 141 -28.22 -8.01 9.31
N LYS A 142 -27.70 -8.76 10.29
CA LYS A 142 -27.19 -10.14 10.10
C LYS A 142 -26.06 -10.29 9.09
N SER A 143 -25.35 -9.21 8.76
CA SER A 143 -24.15 -9.25 7.92
C SER A 143 -22.86 -9.43 8.73
N ASP A 144 -21.75 -9.63 8.03
CA ASP A 144 -20.42 -9.55 8.62
C ASP A 144 -19.89 -8.11 8.60
N ILE A 145 -19.16 -7.73 9.65
CA ILE A 145 -18.30 -6.54 9.72
C ILE A 145 -16.90 -7.03 10.08
N LYS A 146 -15.92 -6.80 9.21
CA LYS A 146 -14.55 -7.31 9.35
C LYS A 146 -13.57 -6.16 9.40
N VAL A 147 -12.65 -6.20 10.35
CA VAL A 147 -11.58 -5.22 10.49
C VAL A 147 -10.26 -5.95 10.65
N MET A 148 -9.33 -5.72 9.74
CA MET A 148 -7.95 -6.17 9.82
C MET A 148 -7.03 -4.96 9.83
N GLY A 149 -6.14 -4.89 10.81
CA GLY A 149 -5.16 -3.82 10.88
C GLY A 149 -4.16 -4.03 12.01
N ILE A 150 -3.27 -3.06 12.21
CA ILE A 150 -2.31 -3.11 13.33
C ILE A 150 -3.07 -2.93 14.65
N ALA A 151 -3.81 -1.83 14.71
CA ALA A 151 -4.67 -1.45 15.81
C ALA A 151 -5.70 -0.43 15.29
N LEU A 152 -6.97 -0.62 15.60
CA LEU A 152 -8.02 0.33 15.24
C LEU A 152 -8.15 1.38 16.35
N THR A 153 -7.31 2.42 16.31
CA THR A 153 -7.31 3.47 17.34
C THR A 153 -8.65 4.21 17.45
N SER A 154 -9.44 4.27 16.37
CA SER A 154 -10.79 4.84 16.38
C SER A 154 -11.75 4.07 17.28
N PHE A 155 -11.47 2.81 17.64
CA PHE A 155 -12.27 2.04 18.59
C PHE A 155 -12.30 2.63 20.00
N ARG A 156 -11.40 3.56 20.32
CA ARG A 156 -11.45 4.37 21.55
C ARG A 156 -12.71 5.25 21.62
N ASP A 157 -13.32 5.54 20.47
CA ASP A 157 -14.54 6.33 20.39
C ASP A 157 -15.75 5.54 20.87
N VAL A 158 -16.41 6.05 21.92
CA VAL A 158 -17.62 5.46 22.50
C VAL A 158 -18.74 5.33 21.47
N HIS A 159 -18.82 6.21 20.47
CA HIS A 159 -19.84 6.14 19.43
C HIS A 159 -19.64 4.95 18.49
N ILE A 160 -18.37 4.61 18.18
CA ILE A 160 -18.05 3.42 17.39
C ILE A 160 -18.38 2.16 18.19
N GLN A 161 -18.02 2.12 19.47
CA GLN A 161 -18.39 1.02 20.37
C GLN A 161 -19.91 0.84 20.46
N ASN A 162 -20.66 1.93 20.62
CA ASN A 162 -22.13 1.90 20.65
C ASN A 162 -22.70 1.35 19.32
N ALA A 163 -22.14 1.77 18.19
CA ALA A 163 -22.59 1.32 16.88
C ALA A 163 -22.33 -0.17 16.67
N ILE A 164 -21.19 -0.67 17.14
CA ILE A 164 -20.84 -2.10 17.08
C ILE A 164 -21.78 -2.91 17.98
N GLU A 165 -22.00 -2.48 19.22
CA GLU A 165 -22.95 -3.13 20.14
C GLU A 165 -24.36 -3.21 19.51
N GLN A 166 -24.80 -2.12 18.87
CA GLN A 166 -26.07 -2.08 18.16
C GLN A 166 -26.11 -3.05 16.97
N LYS A 167 -25.03 -3.15 16.18
CA LYS A 167 -24.96 -4.12 15.08
C LYS A 167 -24.93 -5.57 15.54
N LEU A 168 -24.27 -5.86 16.67
CA LEU A 168 -24.35 -7.18 17.29
C LEU A 168 -25.79 -7.53 17.71
N LYS A 169 -26.55 -6.55 18.25
CA LYS A 169 -27.98 -6.72 18.58
C LYS A 169 -28.86 -6.95 17.34
N GLU A 170 -28.47 -6.41 16.20
CA GLU A 170 -29.09 -6.66 14.89
C GLU A 170 -28.69 -8.02 14.28
N GLY A 171 -27.89 -8.80 15.00
CA GLY A 171 -27.45 -10.14 14.61
C GLY A 171 -26.24 -10.15 13.68
N CYS A 172 -25.56 -9.01 13.47
CA CYS A 172 -24.31 -8.98 12.70
C CYS A 172 -23.21 -9.75 13.42
N LYS A 173 -22.26 -10.30 12.64
CA LYS A 173 -21.01 -10.85 13.15
C LYS A 173 -19.89 -9.83 12.99
N VAL A 174 -19.13 -9.57 14.05
CA VAL A 174 -18.02 -8.60 14.03
C VAL A 174 -16.69 -9.32 14.24
N GLN A 175 -15.72 -9.13 13.34
CA GLN A 175 -14.42 -9.80 13.40
C GLN A 175 -13.31 -8.77 13.40
N PHE A 176 -12.47 -8.80 14.42
CA PHE A 176 -11.23 -8.03 14.53
C PHE A 176 -10.04 -8.95 14.34
N LEU A 177 -9.13 -8.56 13.46
CA LEU A 177 -7.83 -9.20 13.29
C LEU A 177 -6.75 -8.15 13.52
N CYS A 178 -6.09 -8.22 14.68
CA CYS A 178 -5.11 -7.24 15.15
C CYS A 178 -3.69 -7.82 15.16
N LEU A 179 -2.67 -6.97 15.07
CA LEU A 179 -1.29 -7.42 15.18
C LEU A 179 -1.02 -7.88 16.62
N ASP A 180 -0.42 -9.06 16.81
CA ASP A 180 0.03 -9.47 18.14
C ASP A 180 1.13 -8.53 18.63
N SER A 181 0.97 -7.96 19.84
CA SER A 181 1.96 -7.07 20.44
C SER A 181 3.31 -7.74 20.74
N GLU A 182 3.34 -9.07 20.85
CA GLU A 182 4.55 -9.85 21.01
C GLU A 182 5.16 -10.32 19.67
N SER A 183 4.49 -10.03 18.55
CA SER A 183 4.93 -10.41 17.21
C SER A 183 6.32 -9.86 16.86
N ALA A 184 7.11 -10.64 16.14
CA ALA A 184 8.36 -10.16 15.56
C ALA A 184 8.15 -8.99 14.57
N ALA A 185 6.96 -8.88 13.96
CA ALA A 185 6.59 -7.81 13.05
C ALA A 185 6.47 -6.44 13.73
N VAL A 186 6.28 -6.38 15.06
CA VAL A 186 6.28 -5.11 15.81
C VAL A 186 7.62 -4.38 15.67
N ARG A 187 8.74 -5.11 15.60
CA ARG A 187 10.08 -4.53 15.36
C ARG A 187 10.20 -3.92 13.97
N GLN A 188 9.65 -4.60 12.97
CA GLN A 188 9.66 -4.10 11.58
C GLN A 188 8.83 -2.82 11.50
N ARG A 189 7.69 -2.78 12.19
CA ARG A 189 6.85 -1.59 12.25
C ARG A 189 7.53 -0.42 12.95
N ALA A 190 8.15 -0.65 14.10
CA ALA A 190 8.92 0.38 14.81
C ALA A 190 10.01 1.00 13.93
N LYS A 191 10.70 0.17 13.15
CA LYS A 191 11.67 0.63 12.16
C LYS A 191 11.02 1.43 11.03
N ALA A 192 9.87 0.99 10.52
CA ALA A 192 9.16 1.67 9.43
C ALA A 192 8.59 3.03 9.86
N GLU A 193 8.12 3.16 11.12
CA GLU A 193 7.60 4.42 11.67
C GLU A 193 8.68 5.34 12.26
N GLU A 194 9.95 4.92 12.28
CA GLU A 194 11.04 5.62 12.98
C GLU A 194 10.71 5.90 14.47
N ARG A 195 10.04 4.94 15.14
CA ARG A 195 9.59 5.01 16.54
C ARG A 195 10.24 3.93 17.40
N GLY A 196 10.18 4.09 18.72
CA GLY A 196 10.73 3.12 19.66
C GLY A 196 9.98 1.78 19.59
N TYR A 197 10.70 0.65 19.62
CA TYR A 197 10.07 -0.68 19.63
C TYR A 197 9.09 -0.86 20.80
N GLU A 198 9.51 -0.50 22.01
CA GLU A 198 8.66 -0.59 23.21
C GLU A 198 7.46 0.37 23.17
N GLU A 199 7.58 1.48 22.43
CA GLU A 199 6.49 2.43 22.23
C GLU A 199 5.40 1.84 21.33
N ILE A 200 5.78 1.31 20.15
CA ILE A 200 4.84 0.64 19.24
C ILE A 200 4.21 -0.58 19.90
N LYS A 201 5.03 -1.40 20.57
CA LYS A 201 4.55 -2.58 21.32
C LYS A 201 3.48 -2.19 22.33
N ARG A 202 3.74 -1.15 23.12
CA ARG A 202 2.78 -0.64 24.12
C ARG A 202 1.50 -0.13 23.47
N ASP A 203 1.59 0.62 22.38
CA ASP A 203 0.40 1.16 21.69
C ASP A 203 -0.51 0.05 21.16
N ILE A 204 0.08 -1.01 20.59
CA ILE A 204 -0.64 -2.18 20.11
C ILE A 204 -1.28 -2.92 21.29
N ALA A 205 -0.51 -3.19 22.35
CA ALA A 205 -1.00 -3.88 23.55
C ALA A 205 -2.15 -3.12 24.21
N LEU A 206 -2.02 -1.80 24.40
CA LEU A 206 -3.08 -0.97 24.98
C LEU A 206 -4.34 -0.98 24.12
N THR A 207 -4.20 -0.89 22.79
CA THR A 207 -5.37 -0.90 21.90
C THR A 207 -6.07 -2.24 21.87
N THR A 208 -5.29 -3.33 21.86
CA THR A 208 -5.81 -4.69 21.97
C THR A 208 -6.55 -4.91 23.29
N GLN A 209 -5.95 -4.50 24.41
CA GLN A 209 -6.58 -4.59 25.73
C GLN A 209 -7.88 -3.79 25.81
N MET A 210 -7.99 -2.66 25.11
CA MET A 210 -9.25 -1.91 25.02
C MET A 210 -10.32 -2.68 24.24
N HIS A 211 -9.96 -3.42 23.18
CA HIS A 211 -10.89 -4.28 22.47
C HIS A 211 -11.37 -5.42 23.37
N GLU A 212 -10.45 -6.09 24.07
CA GLU A 212 -10.76 -7.15 25.04
C GLU A 212 -11.70 -6.62 26.14
N ASN A 213 -11.36 -5.49 26.77
CA ASN A 213 -12.19 -4.87 27.80
C ASN A 213 -13.59 -4.54 27.28
N PHE A 214 -13.72 -4.03 26.05
CA PHE A 214 -15.04 -3.78 25.46
C PHE A 214 -15.84 -5.08 25.32
N ILE A 215 -15.21 -6.15 24.83
CA ILE A 215 -15.86 -7.45 24.65
C ILE A 215 -16.29 -8.03 26.01
N ASP A 216 -15.38 -8.05 26.98
CA ASP A 216 -15.57 -8.75 28.25
C ASP A 216 -16.45 -7.99 29.24
N SER A 217 -16.27 -6.67 29.34
CA SER A 217 -16.93 -5.87 30.39
C SER A 217 -18.25 -5.23 29.94
N ARG A 218 -18.44 -5.03 28.64
CA ARG A 218 -19.55 -4.22 28.12
C ARG A 218 -20.59 -5.03 27.36
N LEU A 219 -20.18 -6.12 26.70
CA LEU A 219 -21.11 -7.00 26.00
C LEU A 219 -21.61 -8.10 26.93
N ASN A 220 -22.88 -8.47 26.79
CA ASN A 220 -23.42 -9.65 27.46
C ASN A 220 -22.99 -10.94 26.73
N LEU A 221 -23.14 -12.09 27.40
CA LEU A 221 -22.71 -13.40 26.89
C LEU A 221 -23.35 -13.79 25.54
N GLU A 222 -24.56 -13.31 25.24
CA GLU A 222 -25.21 -13.60 23.95
C GLU A 222 -24.56 -12.81 22.81
N LEU A 223 -24.24 -11.53 23.03
CA LEU A 223 -23.56 -10.70 22.02
C LEU A 223 -22.09 -11.10 21.83
N GLN A 224 -21.42 -11.56 22.90
CA GLN A 224 -20.03 -12.04 22.84
C GLN A 224 -19.83 -13.19 21.83
N LYS A 225 -20.84 -14.03 21.61
CA LYS A 225 -20.78 -15.12 20.61
C LYS A 225 -20.67 -14.63 19.16
N ASN A 226 -21.04 -13.38 18.90
CA ASN A 226 -21.06 -12.79 17.57
C ASN A 226 -19.89 -11.83 17.33
N ILE A 227 -18.93 -11.75 18.26
CA ILE A 227 -17.71 -10.95 18.10
C ILE A 227 -16.48 -11.84 18.26
N GLU A 228 -15.53 -11.70 17.34
CA GLU A 228 -14.28 -12.44 17.36
C GLU A 228 -13.12 -11.45 17.36
N LEU A 229 -12.18 -11.62 18.28
CA LEU A 229 -10.90 -10.91 18.31
C LEU A 229 -9.79 -11.94 18.08
N GLY A 230 -9.11 -11.82 16.94
CA GLY A 230 -7.98 -12.66 16.54
C GLY A 230 -6.70 -11.84 16.43
N TYR A 231 -5.58 -12.56 16.51
CA TYR A 231 -4.24 -12.01 16.41
C TYR A 231 -3.48 -12.64 15.25
N TYR A 232 -2.65 -11.85 14.56
CA TYR A 232 -1.71 -12.35 13.56
C TYR A 232 -0.27 -11.97 13.92
N ASP A 233 0.66 -12.83 13.54
CA ASP A 233 2.11 -12.68 13.73
C ASP A 233 2.82 -12.58 12.38
N SER A 234 2.40 -11.60 11.58
CA SER A 234 2.99 -11.34 10.27
C SER A 234 3.06 -9.85 10.00
N GLU A 235 3.91 -9.46 9.05
CA GLU A 235 4.08 -8.05 8.69
C GLU A 235 2.74 -7.44 8.20
N PRO A 236 2.21 -6.40 8.87
CA PRO A 236 0.98 -5.75 8.47
C PRO A 236 1.22 -4.97 7.18
N THR A 237 0.80 -5.53 6.06
CA THR A 237 0.93 -4.89 4.74
C THR A 237 -0.31 -4.07 4.39
N HIS A 238 -1.47 -4.46 4.91
CA HIS A 238 -2.76 -3.89 4.54
C HIS A 238 -3.62 -3.60 5.77
N PHE A 239 -4.37 -2.52 5.70
CA PHE A 239 -5.58 -2.27 6.48
C PHE A 239 -6.78 -2.71 5.65
N ILE A 240 -7.69 -3.46 6.24
CA ILE A 240 -8.95 -3.84 5.60
C ILE A 240 -10.09 -3.54 6.57
N PHE A 241 -11.08 -2.81 6.09
CA PHE A 241 -12.38 -2.70 6.74
C PHE A 241 -13.43 -3.16 5.72
N SER A 242 -14.26 -4.13 6.07
CA SER A 242 -15.26 -4.66 5.14
C SER A 242 -16.59 -4.82 5.84
N THR A 243 -17.65 -4.41 5.15
CA THR A 243 -19.02 -4.84 5.42
C THR A 243 -19.52 -5.60 4.19
N ASN A 244 -20.81 -5.91 4.15
CA ASN A 244 -21.45 -6.48 2.97
C ASN A 244 -21.64 -5.47 1.81
N SER A 245 -21.57 -4.17 2.09
CA SER A 245 -21.83 -3.10 1.11
C SER A 245 -20.57 -2.36 0.67
N ILE A 246 -19.53 -2.34 1.50
CA ILE A 246 -18.29 -1.61 1.24
C ILE A 246 -17.08 -2.43 1.68
N MET A 247 -15.99 -2.29 0.94
CA MET A 247 -14.66 -2.68 1.39
C MET A 247 -13.73 -1.48 1.31
N ILE A 248 -12.96 -1.22 2.37
CA ILE A 248 -11.95 -0.19 2.42
C ILE A 248 -10.60 -0.87 2.60
N VAL A 249 -9.71 -0.65 1.64
CA VAL A 249 -8.34 -1.19 1.67
C VAL A 249 -7.36 -0.04 1.75
N GLY A 250 -6.48 -0.07 2.75
CA GLY A 250 -5.33 0.82 2.85
C GLY A 250 -4.05 0.03 2.88
N PHE A 251 -2.95 0.65 2.47
CA PHE A 251 -1.63 0.02 2.55
C PHE A 251 -0.87 0.61 3.72
N TYR A 252 -0.28 -0.24 4.56
CA TYR A 252 0.68 0.20 5.58
C TYR A 252 2.06 0.28 4.92
N LEU A 253 2.26 1.19 3.95
CA LEU A 253 3.53 1.23 3.22
C LEU A 253 4.71 1.66 4.11
N GLN A 254 5.80 0.94 3.89
CA GLN A 254 7.12 1.04 4.50
C GLN A 254 7.91 2.24 3.94
N GLY A 255 8.49 3.04 4.83
CA GLY A 255 9.60 3.93 4.49
C GLY A 255 9.34 5.41 4.76
N LYS A 256 10.43 6.19 4.67
CA LYS A 256 10.60 7.60 5.09
C LYS A 256 9.61 8.62 4.54
N GLN A 257 8.64 8.23 3.71
CA GLN A 257 7.65 9.16 3.19
C GLN A 257 6.47 9.26 4.17
N LYS A 258 6.54 10.27 5.04
CA LYS A 258 5.46 10.73 5.94
C LYS A 258 4.21 11.26 5.19
N ARG A 259 4.07 11.04 3.88
CA ARG A 259 2.97 11.59 3.07
C ARG A 259 1.96 10.50 2.74
N GLY A 260 0.78 10.62 3.37
CA GLY A 260 -0.52 10.05 3.00
C GLY A 260 -0.52 8.61 2.51
N LEU A 261 -0.81 7.67 3.40
CA LEU A 261 -1.23 6.33 2.95
C LEU A 261 -2.65 6.45 2.39
N HIS A 262 -2.81 6.20 1.09
CA HIS A 262 -4.12 6.23 0.46
C HIS A 262 -4.96 5.01 0.88
N TYR A 263 -6.25 5.26 1.12
CA TYR A 263 -7.24 4.20 1.35
C TYR A 263 -8.26 4.23 0.22
N PHE A 264 -8.63 3.07 -0.27
CA PHE A 264 -9.53 2.90 -1.40
C PHE A 264 -10.84 2.31 -0.89
N GLU A 265 -11.94 3.04 -1.07
CA GLU A 265 -13.29 2.50 -0.92
C GLU A 265 -13.69 1.78 -2.20
N LEU A 266 -14.05 0.52 -2.06
CA LEU A 266 -14.52 -0.40 -3.08
C LEU A 266 -15.97 -0.78 -2.80
N LEU A 267 -16.75 -1.03 -3.85
CA LEU A 267 -18.06 -1.68 -3.70
C LEU A 267 -17.87 -3.10 -3.15
N GLY A 268 -18.65 -3.46 -2.13
CA GLY A 268 -18.70 -4.83 -1.63
C GLY A 268 -19.30 -5.78 -2.68
N ASP A 269 -18.85 -7.04 -2.67
CA ASP A 269 -19.24 -8.13 -3.59
C ASP A 269 -20.76 -8.40 -3.66
N GLY A 270 -21.55 -7.80 -2.77
CA GLY A 270 -22.99 -8.03 -2.63
C GLY A 270 -23.90 -7.35 -3.66
N ARG A 271 -23.42 -6.50 -4.59
CA ARG A 271 -24.31 -5.65 -5.42
C ARG A 271 -24.03 -5.55 -6.92
N GLU A 272 -23.30 -6.47 -7.53
CA GLU A 272 -23.21 -6.51 -9.02
C GLU A 272 -24.23 -7.41 -9.71
N LYS A 273 -25.20 -7.97 -8.99
CA LYS A 273 -26.38 -8.55 -9.63
C LYS A 273 -27.41 -7.45 -9.87
N THR A 274 -27.66 -7.17 -11.13
CA THR A 274 -28.73 -6.33 -11.71
C THR A 274 -28.44 -4.82 -11.88
N SER A 275 -27.55 -4.51 -12.83
CA SER A 275 -27.82 -3.39 -13.74
C SER A 275 -28.05 -3.98 -15.14
N THR A 276 -29.29 -4.43 -15.39
CA THR A 276 -29.76 -4.61 -16.75
C THR A 276 -29.76 -3.24 -17.41
N ARG A 277 -28.82 -3.00 -18.32
CA ARG A 277 -28.85 -1.83 -19.22
C ARG A 277 -30.25 -1.73 -19.84
N PRO A 278 -30.92 -0.56 -19.80
CA PRO A 278 -32.08 -0.35 -20.63
C PRO A 278 -31.66 -0.50 -22.10
N LYS A 279 -32.43 -1.30 -22.86
CA LYS A 279 -32.31 -1.40 -24.31
C LYS A 279 -32.76 -0.11 -24.98
#